data_AF-A0AAV5M7V7-F1
#
_entry.id   AF-A0AAV5M7V7-F1
#
_cell.length_a   1.000
_cell.length_b   1.000
_cell.length_c   1.000
_cell.angle_alpha   90.00
_cell.angle_beta   90.00
_cell.angle_gamma   90.00
#
_symmetry.space_group_name_H-M   'P 1'
#
loop_
_entity.id
_entity.type
_entity.pdbx_description
1 polymer ?
#
loop_
_entity_poly.entity_id
_entity_poly.type
_entity_poly.pdbx_seq_one_letter_code
_entity_poly.pdbx_strand_id
1 'polypeptide(L)'
;MNETSEYKSPRDSDGHGTHTASIAAGRYVFPASTLGYAQGVAAGMAPKATLAAYKVCWNSGCYDSDILAAFDAAVADGVDIISLSVGGNGGPGGLTVTNVAPWVTNVDAGTIDRDFPADVKLGNGKTLPGVSIYNGPGLTPGRMYPLVYAGSQGGDEYSASLCLDGSLDPNFVKGKIVDERLKVMRHLQPENQ
;
A
#
# COMPACT_ATOMS: atom_id res chain seq x y z
N MET A 1 17.43 2.78 15.64
CA MET A 1 17.47 3.94 14.74
C MET A 1 18.63 3.77 13.78
N ASN A 2 18.34 3.63 12.49
CA ASN A 2 19.36 3.55 11.45
C ASN A 2 19.43 4.92 10.75
N GLU A 3 20.46 5.71 11.06
CA GLU A 3 20.58 7.10 10.57
C GLU A 3 20.77 7.22 9.05
N THR A 4 20.99 6.10 8.35
CA THR A 4 21.03 6.06 6.87
C THR A 4 19.65 6.00 6.22
N SER A 5 18.63 5.53 6.96
CA SER A 5 17.26 5.39 6.46
C SER A 5 16.23 6.20 7.25
N GLU A 6 16.64 6.83 8.36
CA GLU A 6 15.76 7.61 9.23
C GLU A 6 16.40 8.93 9.63
N TYR A 7 15.54 9.94 9.81
CA TYR A 7 15.96 11.23 10.32
C TYR A 7 15.63 11.35 11.80
N LYS A 8 16.63 11.71 12.63
CA LYS A 8 16.43 12.14 14.02
C LYS A 8 15.83 13.56 14.07
N SER A 9 14.67 13.70 13.44
CA SER A 9 13.88 14.92 13.34
C SER A 9 12.42 14.53 13.04
N PRO A 10 11.48 15.49 13.10
CA PRO A 10 10.09 15.25 12.70
C PRO A 10 9.92 14.93 11.20
N ARG A 11 11.00 14.93 10.40
CA ARG A 11 10.93 14.63 8.97
C ARG A 11 10.50 13.17 8.75
N ASP A 12 9.49 13.02 7.90
CA ASP A 12 9.01 11.73 7.43
C ASP A 12 10.02 11.09 6.48
N SER A 13 10.36 9.82 6.73
CA SER A 13 11.25 8.99 5.93
C SER A 13 10.54 7.78 5.32
N ASP A 14 9.27 7.56 5.66
CA ASP A 14 8.46 6.41 5.25
C ASP A 14 7.37 6.84 4.26
N GLY A 15 6.65 7.93 4.57
CA GLY A 15 5.57 8.47 3.75
C GLY A 15 4.18 8.28 4.38
N HIS A 16 3.99 7.32 5.29
CA HIS A 16 2.71 7.08 5.96
C HIS A 16 2.21 8.32 6.72
N GLY A 17 3.11 9.02 7.43
CA GLY A 17 2.78 10.25 8.16
C GLY A 17 2.36 11.38 7.21
N THR A 18 3.10 11.57 6.12
CA THR A 18 2.77 12.58 5.10
C THR A 18 1.45 12.28 4.42
N HIS A 19 1.20 11.01 4.06
CA HIS A 19 -0.02 10.57 3.42
C HIS A 19 -1.25 10.81 4.32
N THR A 20 -1.21 10.34 5.57
CA THR A 20 -2.30 10.53 6.55
C THR A 20 -2.55 12.00 6.89
N ALA A 21 -1.50 12.80 7.10
CA ALA A 21 -1.63 14.23 7.33
C ALA A 21 -2.28 14.97 6.14
N SER A 22 -1.94 14.57 4.90
CA SER A 22 -2.52 15.15 3.69
C SER A 22 -4.00 14.80 3.51
N ILE A 23 -4.43 13.60 3.92
CA ILE A 23 -5.85 13.20 3.94
C ILE A 23 -6.64 14.03 4.96
N ALA A 24 -6.06 14.29 6.14
CA ALA A 24 -6.75 15.06 7.18
C ALA A 24 -6.90 16.54 6.82
N ALA A 25 -5.79 17.20 6.47
CA ALA A 25 -5.75 18.67 6.31
C ALA A 25 -4.85 19.16 5.16
N GLY A 26 -4.58 18.31 4.17
CA GLY A 26 -3.85 18.70 2.97
C GLY A 26 -4.48 19.90 2.26
N ARG A 27 -3.65 20.85 1.84
CA ARG A 27 -4.08 21.98 1.00
C ARG A 27 -4.49 21.48 -0.39
N TYR A 28 -5.22 22.33 -1.12
CA TYR A 28 -5.58 22.05 -2.51
C TYR A 28 -4.33 21.98 -3.39
N VAL A 29 -4.13 20.85 -4.07
CA VAL A 29 -3.01 20.63 -4.99
C VAL A 29 -3.54 20.20 -6.35
N PHE A 30 -3.11 20.88 -7.41
CA PHE A 30 -3.42 20.56 -8.80
C PHE A 30 -2.19 20.81 -9.70
N PRO A 31 -1.89 19.94 -10.68
CA PRO A 31 -2.54 18.64 -10.94
C PRO A 31 -1.99 17.54 -10.02
N ALA A 32 -2.87 16.83 -9.31
CA ALA A 32 -2.50 15.67 -8.50
C ALA A 32 -2.87 14.37 -9.21
N SER A 33 -2.01 13.36 -9.10
CA SER A 33 -2.25 12.01 -9.60
C SER A 33 -1.31 11.01 -8.90
N THR A 34 -1.69 9.74 -8.88
CA THR A 34 -0.78 8.66 -8.49
C THR A 34 -0.40 7.92 -9.76
N LEU A 35 0.81 8.13 -10.26
CA LEU A 35 1.33 7.42 -11.42
C LEU A 35 0.47 7.60 -12.69
N GLY A 36 -0.19 8.76 -12.81
CA GLY A 36 -1.13 9.06 -13.89
C GLY A 36 -2.56 8.61 -13.64
N TYR A 37 -2.82 7.79 -12.62
CA TYR A 37 -4.16 7.44 -12.15
C TYR A 37 -4.73 8.52 -11.22
N ALA A 38 -6.07 8.51 -11.04
CA ALA A 38 -6.75 9.39 -10.09
C ALA A 38 -6.47 10.90 -10.31
N GLN A 39 -6.38 11.33 -11.57
CA GLN A 39 -6.06 12.72 -11.90
C GLN A 39 -7.13 13.70 -11.39
N GLY A 40 -6.70 14.77 -10.75
CA GLY A 40 -7.61 15.82 -10.29
C GLY A 40 -6.96 16.75 -9.27
N VAL A 41 -7.78 17.25 -8.36
CA VAL A 41 -7.36 18.06 -7.22
C VAL A 41 -7.26 17.14 -6.00
N ALA A 42 -6.09 17.08 -5.37
CA ALA A 42 -5.95 16.46 -4.05
C ALA A 42 -6.19 17.52 -2.96
N ALA A 43 -6.95 17.17 -1.94
CA ALA A 43 -7.20 18.01 -0.76
C ALA A 43 -7.57 17.13 0.43
N GLY A 44 -7.24 17.58 1.63
CA GLY A 44 -7.68 16.93 2.86
C GLY A 44 -9.15 17.21 3.17
N MET A 45 -9.68 16.51 4.18
CA MET A 45 -11.04 16.74 4.68
C MET A 45 -11.22 18.15 5.26
N ALA A 46 -10.18 18.71 5.88
CA ALA A 46 -10.15 20.06 6.43
C ALA A 46 -8.96 20.88 5.89
N PRO A 47 -8.97 21.33 4.61
CA PRO A 47 -7.82 22.00 4.00
C PRO A 47 -7.41 23.33 4.63
N LYS A 48 -8.19 23.86 5.58
CA LYS A 48 -7.90 25.10 6.30
C LYS A 48 -7.40 24.88 7.72
N ALA A 49 -7.42 23.65 8.22
CA ALA A 49 -6.89 23.33 9.54
C ALA A 49 -5.37 23.51 9.58
N THR A 50 -4.85 23.76 10.77
CA THR A 50 -3.41 23.77 11.04
C THR A 50 -2.96 22.36 11.37
N LEU A 51 -1.76 21.98 10.92
CA LEU A 51 -1.15 20.69 11.21
C LEU A 51 -0.01 20.85 12.21
N ALA A 52 -0.01 20.01 13.25
CA ALA A 52 1.12 19.77 14.13
C ALA A 52 1.50 18.29 14.00
N ALA A 53 2.79 18.00 13.81
CA ALA A 53 3.29 16.65 13.55
C ALA A 53 4.18 16.15 14.69
N TYR A 54 3.78 15.02 15.28
CA TYR A 54 4.51 14.35 16.36
C TYR A 54 4.94 12.97 15.85
N LYS A 55 6.23 12.81 15.53
CA LYS A 55 6.77 11.57 14.96
C LYS A 55 7.05 10.56 16.08
N VAL A 56 6.31 9.46 16.08
CA VAL A 56 6.40 8.37 17.08
C VAL A 56 6.75 7.01 16.49
N CYS A 57 6.73 6.90 15.16
CA CYS A 57 7.02 5.67 14.43
C CYS A 57 8.38 5.76 13.75
N TRP A 58 9.10 4.65 13.84
CA TRP A 58 10.42 4.42 13.31
C TRP A 58 10.41 3.09 12.53
N ASN A 59 11.49 2.76 11.85
CA ASN A 59 11.67 1.49 11.13
C ASN A 59 11.56 0.28 12.07
N SER A 60 11.86 0.45 13.35
CA SER A 60 11.70 -0.58 14.39
C SER A 60 10.29 -0.65 14.99
N GLY A 61 9.36 0.18 14.52
CA GLY A 61 7.99 0.28 15.00
C GLY A 61 7.67 1.59 15.72
N CYS A 62 6.46 1.63 16.29
CA CYS A 62 5.98 2.76 17.10
C CYS A 62 5.95 2.29 18.56
N TYR A 63 6.74 2.93 19.43
CA TYR A 63 6.83 2.53 20.83
C TYR A 63 5.78 3.23 21.68
N ASP A 64 5.18 2.51 22.64
CA ASP A 64 4.17 3.07 23.56
C ASP A 64 4.69 4.29 24.30
N SER A 65 5.97 4.30 24.70
CA SER A 65 6.60 5.45 25.36
C SER A 65 6.62 6.71 24.49
N ASP A 66 6.90 6.56 23.20
CA ASP A 66 6.95 7.67 22.26
C ASP A 66 5.54 8.19 21.96
N ILE A 67 4.58 7.27 21.85
CA ILE A 67 3.16 7.59 21.68
C ILE A 67 2.65 8.40 22.88
N LEU A 68 2.91 7.94 24.11
CA LEU A 68 2.51 8.65 25.33
C LEU A 68 3.16 10.04 25.41
N ALA A 69 4.46 10.14 25.14
CA ALA A 69 5.17 11.42 25.13
C ALA A 69 4.60 12.39 24.08
N ALA A 70 4.19 11.89 22.91
CA ALA A 70 3.54 12.70 21.88
C ALA A 70 2.14 13.17 22.30
N PHE A 71 1.36 12.33 22.99
CA PHE A 71 0.07 12.75 23.54
C PHE A 71 0.25 13.87 24.56
N ASP A 72 1.17 13.73 25.51
CA ASP A 72 1.46 14.76 26.51
C ASP A 72 1.88 16.08 25.84
N ALA A 73 2.74 16.02 24.83
CA ALA A 73 3.18 17.18 24.07
C ALA A 73 2.03 17.84 23.29
N ALA A 74 1.21 17.06 22.58
CA ALA A 74 0.07 17.57 21.82
C ALA A 74 -0.97 18.26 22.71
N VAL A 75 -1.23 17.70 23.89
CA VAL A 75 -2.13 18.31 24.89
C VAL A 75 -1.53 19.61 25.42
N ALA A 76 -0.23 19.63 25.76
CA ALA A 76 0.44 20.82 26.24
C ALA A 76 0.50 21.95 25.19
N ASP A 77 0.65 21.61 23.92
CA ASP A 77 0.64 22.54 22.78
C ASP A 77 -0.78 23.04 22.44
N GLY A 78 -1.82 22.48 23.04
CA GLY A 78 -3.21 22.89 22.84
C GLY A 78 -3.84 22.39 21.53
N VAL A 79 -3.44 21.20 21.06
CA VAL A 79 -4.01 20.57 19.86
C VAL A 79 -5.49 20.22 20.08
N ASP A 80 -6.36 20.63 19.15
CA ASP A 80 -7.81 20.40 19.25
C ASP A 80 -8.22 18.94 18.99
N ILE A 81 -7.57 18.27 18.02
CA ILE A 81 -7.88 16.90 17.58
C ILE A 81 -6.57 16.16 17.26
N ILE A 82 -6.44 14.93 17.75
CA ILE A 82 -5.33 14.04 17.44
C ILE A 82 -5.80 12.96 16.47
N SER A 83 -5.10 12.81 15.35
CA SER A 83 -5.30 11.72 14.39
C SER A 83 -4.16 10.70 14.54
N LEU A 84 -4.50 9.47 14.94
CA LEU A 84 -3.52 8.41 15.20
C LEU A 84 -3.83 7.15 14.38
N SER A 85 -3.04 6.92 13.33
CA SER A 85 -3.22 5.79 12.40
C SER A 85 -2.22 4.65 12.66
N VAL A 86 -2.25 4.09 13.88
CA VAL A 86 -1.42 2.91 14.28
C VAL A 86 -2.27 1.71 14.77
N GLY A 87 -3.59 1.74 14.50
CA GLY A 87 -4.63 0.87 15.11
C GLY A 87 -4.87 -0.51 14.48
N GLY A 88 -3.96 -1.00 13.63
CA GLY A 88 -3.98 -2.37 13.11
C GLY A 88 -4.94 -2.63 11.94
N ASN A 89 -4.57 -3.58 11.07
CA ASN A 89 -5.34 -4.02 9.89
C ASN A 89 -5.59 -5.55 9.93
N GLY A 90 -5.75 -6.12 11.13
CA GLY A 90 -5.74 -7.58 11.38
C GLY A 90 -7.03 -8.33 11.04
N GLY A 91 -8.01 -7.68 10.43
CA GLY A 91 -9.28 -8.30 10.03
C GLY A 91 -9.13 -9.44 9.00
N PRO A 92 -10.23 -10.13 8.63
CA PRO A 92 -11.63 -9.85 8.96
C PRO A 92 -12.15 -10.59 10.21
N GLY A 93 -11.30 -11.32 10.93
CA GLY A 93 -11.68 -12.01 12.16
C GLY A 93 -12.17 -11.03 13.25
N GLY A 94 -13.12 -11.48 14.08
CA GLY A 94 -13.55 -10.70 15.24
C GLY A 94 -12.41 -10.52 16.26
N LEU A 95 -12.52 -9.49 17.11
CA LEU A 95 -11.56 -9.17 18.18
C LEU A 95 -10.13 -8.84 17.69
N THR A 96 -9.99 -8.32 16.46
CA THR A 96 -8.70 -7.96 15.84
C THR A 96 -8.34 -6.48 15.98
N VAL A 97 -9.29 -5.66 16.45
CA VAL A 97 -9.08 -4.22 16.75
C VAL A 97 -8.15 -4.08 17.96
N THR A 98 -7.12 -3.23 17.85
CA THR A 98 -6.10 -3.10 18.90
C THR A 98 -6.35 -1.94 19.88
N ASN A 99 -7.18 -0.96 19.51
CA ASN A 99 -7.60 0.11 20.40
C ASN A 99 -9.01 -0.14 20.92
N VAL A 100 -9.19 -0.25 22.23
CA VAL A 100 -10.50 -0.55 22.85
C VAL A 100 -10.90 0.49 23.91
N ALA A 101 -10.18 1.62 23.94
CA ALA A 101 -10.45 2.68 24.90
C ALA A 101 -11.80 3.36 24.59
N PRO A 102 -12.76 3.40 25.54
CA PRO A 102 -14.09 4.00 25.30
C PRO A 102 -14.07 5.49 24.94
N TRP A 103 -12.98 6.18 25.30
CA TRP A 103 -12.77 7.61 25.03
C TRP A 103 -12.01 7.87 23.73
N VAL A 104 -11.70 6.83 22.94
CA VAL A 104 -11.11 6.98 21.61
C VAL A 104 -12.14 6.60 20.55
N THR A 105 -12.23 7.40 19.50
CA THR A 105 -13.05 7.06 18.33
C THR A 105 -12.27 6.13 17.43
N ASN A 106 -12.77 4.91 17.27
CA ASN A 106 -12.23 3.95 16.31
C ASN A 106 -12.88 4.11 14.94
N VAL A 107 -12.09 3.95 13.89
CA VAL A 107 -12.50 4.15 12.50
C VAL A 107 -12.13 2.91 11.68
N ASP A 108 -13.13 2.32 11.02
CA ASP A 108 -12.94 1.21 10.08
C ASP A 108 -12.64 1.71 8.65
N ALA A 109 -12.08 0.83 7.82
CA ALA A 109 -11.82 1.12 6.41
C ALA A 109 -12.95 0.60 5.51
N GLY A 110 -13.39 1.42 4.55
CA GLY A 110 -14.37 1.08 3.53
C GLY A 110 -13.88 1.40 2.12
N THR A 111 -14.59 0.87 1.12
CA THR A 111 -14.31 1.16 -0.30
C THR A 111 -15.10 2.38 -0.78
N ILE A 112 -14.64 2.97 -1.88
CA ILE A 112 -15.36 4.00 -2.64
C ILE A 112 -15.77 3.45 -4.01
N ASP A 113 -16.54 4.24 -4.76
CA ASP A 113 -17.04 3.89 -6.09
C ASP A 113 -15.98 3.90 -7.20
N ARG A 114 -14.79 4.46 -6.94
CA ARG A 114 -13.68 4.48 -7.88
C ARG A 114 -12.88 3.18 -7.86
N ASP A 115 -12.61 2.66 -9.05
CA ASP A 115 -11.75 1.50 -9.30
C ASP A 115 -10.63 1.83 -10.32
N PHE A 116 -9.60 0.97 -10.40
CA PHE A 116 -8.47 1.08 -11.32
C PHE A 116 -8.40 -0.19 -12.21
N PRO A 117 -9.25 -0.28 -13.25
CA PRO A 117 -9.39 -1.50 -14.03
C PRO A 117 -8.12 -1.83 -14.82
N ALA A 118 -7.76 -3.11 -14.80
CA ALA A 118 -6.63 -3.69 -15.51
C ALA A 118 -7.04 -5.04 -16.12
N ASP A 119 -7.95 -4.97 -17.10
CA ASP A 119 -8.53 -6.14 -17.73
C ASP A 119 -7.50 -6.96 -18.53
N VAL A 120 -7.55 -8.29 -18.38
CA VAL A 120 -6.69 -9.23 -19.10
C VAL A 120 -7.46 -9.92 -20.21
N LYS A 121 -7.03 -9.72 -21.45
CA LYS A 121 -7.56 -10.45 -22.62
C LYS A 121 -6.75 -11.72 -22.88
N LEU A 122 -7.42 -12.87 -22.81
CA LEU A 122 -6.82 -14.17 -23.06
C LEU A 122 -6.83 -14.53 -24.55
N GLY A 123 -5.97 -15.49 -24.94
CA GLY A 123 -5.86 -15.96 -26.33
C GLY A 123 -7.12 -16.64 -26.88
N ASN A 124 -8.01 -17.14 -26.00
CA ASN A 124 -9.31 -17.69 -26.37
C ASN A 124 -10.41 -16.64 -26.54
N GLY A 125 -10.06 -15.34 -26.48
CA GLY A 125 -11.00 -14.23 -26.61
C GLY A 125 -11.74 -13.85 -25.33
N LYS A 126 -11.57 -14.58 -24.22
CA LYS A 126 -12.17 -14.23 -22.93
C LYS A 126 -11.43 -13.03 -22.32
N THR A 127 -12.19 -12.06 -21.82
CA THR A 127 -11.67 -10.97 -20.99
C THR A 127 -11.90 -11.29 -19.52
N LEU A 128 -10.87 -11.17 -18.70
CA LEU A 128 -10.94 -11.27 -17.25
C LEU A 128 -10.83 -9.85 -16.67
N PRO A 129 -11.85 -9.37 -15.92
CA PRO A 129 -11.73 -8.10 -15.24
C PRO A 129 -10.66 -8.19 -14.15
N GLY A 130 -9.86 -7.13 -14.03
CA GLY A 130 -8.76 -7.06 -13.06
C GLY A 130 -8.62 -5.66 -12.51
N VAL A 131 -7.78 -5.51 -11.47
CA VAL A 131 -7.48 -4.22 -10.86
C VAL A 131 -5.96 -4.08 -10.72
N SER A 132 -5.42 -2.91 -11.06
CA SER A 132 -3.98 -2.65 -10.93
C SER A 132 -3.67 -1.16 -10.88
N ILE A 133 -2.63 -0.81 -10.13
CA ILE A 133 -2.02 0.52 -10.09
C ILE A 133 -0.62 0.51 -10.72
N TYR A 134 -0.36 -0.42 -11.64
CA TYR A 134 0.94 -0.59 -12.29
C TYR A 134 1.33 0.64 -13.13
N ASN A 135 2.59 1.04 -13.01
CA ASN A 135 3.18 2.19 -13.70
C ASN A 135 4.53 1.89 -14.36
N GLY A 136 4.94 0.62 -14.39
CA GLY A 136 6.16 0.21 -15.07
C GLY A 136 5.97 0.14 -16.60
N PRO A 137 6.98 -0.36 -17.33
CA PRO A 137 6.88 -0.54 -18.77
C PRO A 137 5.70 -1.44 -19.13
N GLY A 138 4.74 -0.90 -19.86
CA GLY A 138 3.61 -1.66 -20.36
C GLY A 138 4.04 -2.81 -21.27
N LEU A 139 3.22 -3.86 -21.32
CA LEU A 139 3.36 -4.90 -22.34
C LEU A 139 3.22 -4.29 -23.74
N THR A 140 3.91 -4.88 -24.73
CA THR A 140 3.83 -4.38 -26.11
C THR A 140 2.37 -4.44 -26.60
N PRO A 141 1.78 -3.33 -27.06
CA PRO A 141 0.39 -3.32 -27.49
C PRO A 141 0.12 -4.36 -28.58
N GLY A 142 -0.95 -5.14 -28.41
CA GLY A 142 -1.35 -6.19 -29.35
C GLY A 142 -0.51 -7.47 -29.33
N ARG A 143 0.57 -7.54 -28.53
CA ARG A 143 1.37 -8.75 -28.36
C ARG A 143 0.74 -9.66 -27.31
N MET A 144 0.54 -10.92 -27.68
CA MET A 144 0.19 -11.97 -26.72
C MET A 144 1.45 -12.55 -26.09
N TYR A 145 1.42 -12.74 -24.77
CA TYR A 145 2.48 -13.37 -24.00
C TYR A 145 2.01 -14.75 -23.53
N PRO A 146 2.87 -15.78 -23.50
CA PRO A 146 2.51 -17.07 -22.94
C PRO A 146 2.08 -16.93 -21.47
N LEU A 147 0.97 -17.56 -21.12
CA LEU A 147 0.49 -17.67 -19.74
C LEU A 147 0.91 -19.04 -19.18
N VAL A 148 1.51 -19.05 -18.00
CA VAL A 148 1.90 -20.29 -17.31
C VAL A 148 1.37 -20.30 -15.89
N TYR A 149 0.90 -21.46 -15.43
CA TYR A 149 0.52 -21.65 -14.04
C TYR A 149 1.74 -22.07 -13.23
N ALA A 150 2.08 -21.32 -12.18
CA ALA A 150 3.32 -21.55 -11.44
C ALA A 150 3.38 -22.94 -10.76
N GLY A 151 2.24 -23.44 -10.27
CA GLY A 151 2.15 -24.74 -9.61
C GLY A 151 2.45 -25.94 -10.51
N SER A 152 2.47 -25.77 -11.84
CA SER A 152 2.71 -26.89 -12.77
C SER A 152 4.20 -27.20 -13.01
N GLN A 153 5.14 -26.52 -12.33
CA GLN A 153 6.59 -26.69 -12.55
C GLN A 153 7.19 -28.00 -11.99
N GLY A 154 6.43 -28.83 -11.27
CA GLY A 154 6.91 -30.14 -10.79
C GLY A 154 7.87 -30.08 -9.59
N GLY A 155 7.87 -28.95 -8.85
CA GLY A 155 8.58 -28.76 -7.58
C GLY A 155 7.63 -28.69 -6.37
N ASP A 156 7.95 -27.86 -5.38
CA ASP A 156 7.01 -27.53 -4.30
C ASP A 156 5.83 -26.72 -4.86
N GLU A 157 4.77 -27.44 -5.26
CA GLU A 157 3.57 -26.87 -5.85
C GLU A 157 2.97 -25.76 -4.98
N TYR A 158 3.01 -25.91 -3.65
CA TYR A 158 2.41 -24.93 -2.75
C TYR A 158 3.17 -23.60 -2.84
N SER A 159 4.49 -23.63 -2.62
CA SER A 159 5.35 -22.44 -2.67
C SER A 159 5.37 -21.79 -4.05
N ALA A 160 5.49 -22.60 -5.11
CA ALA A 160 5.49 -22.12 -6.49
C ALA A 160 4.14 -21.49 -6.86
N SER A 161 3.01 -22.10 -6.46
CA SER A 161 1.67 -21.57 -6.75
C SER A 161 1.36 -20.21 -6.09
N LEU A 162 2.14 -19.84 -5.06
CA LEU A 162 2.10 -18.56 -4.36
C LEU A 162 3.21 -17.60 -4.81
N CYS A 163 4.07 -18.02 -5.75
CA CYS A 163 5.26 -17.28 -6.18
C CYS A 163 6.11 -16.77 -5.01
N LEU A 164 6.34 -17.63 -4.01
CA LEU A 164 7.22 -17.29 -2.90
C LEU A 164 8.67 -17.08 -3.40
N ASP A 165 9.44 -16.30 -2.67
CA ASP A 165 10.81 -16.00 -3.04
C ASP A 165 11.64 -17.30 -3.20
N GLY A 166 12.40 -17.39 -4.30
CA GLY A 166 13.16 -18.59 -4.68
C GLY A 166 12.36 -19.81 -5.12
N SER A 167 11.02 -19.75 -5.21
CA SER A 167 10.18 -20.92 -5.54
C SER A 167 9.99 -21.21 -7.04
N LEU A 168 10.36 -20.27 -7.91
CA LEU A 168 10.13 -20.36 -9.36
C LEU A 168 11.43 -20.64 -10.12
N ASP A 169 11.40 -21.58 -11.07
CA ASP A 169 12.48 -21.74 -12.04
C ASP A 169 12.51 -20.52 -13.00
N PRO A 170 13.60 -19.72 -13.01
CA PRO A 170 13.74 -18.58 -13.90
C PRO A 170 13.59 -18.95 -15.38
N ASN A 171 14.04 -20.14 -15.79
CA ASN A 171 13.94 -20.60 -17.18
C ASN A 171 12.50 -20.89 -17.59
N PHE A 172 11.67 -21.31 -16.63
CA PHE A 172 10.27 -21.58 -16.89
C PHE A 172 9.44 -20.29 -17.00
N VAL A 173 9.74 -19.26 -16.21
CA VAL A 173 8.90 -18.04 -16.11
C VAL A 173 9.36 -16.88 -16.99
N LYS A 174 10.61 -16.86 -17.43
CA LYS A 174 11.19 -15.74 -18.19
C LYS A 174 10.38 -15.38 -19.43
N GLY A 175 9.96 -14.11 -19.51
CA GLY A 175 9.23 -13.56 -20.66
C GLY A 175 7.77 -14.02 -20.76
N LYS A 176 7.23 -14.65 -19.72
CA LYS A 176 5.85 -15.14 -19.64
C LYS A 176 5.05 -14.32 -18.62
N ILE A 177 3.74 -14.50 -18.65
CA ILE A 177 2.84 -14.05 -17.57
C ILE A 177 2.64 -15.27 -16.66
N VAL A 178 2.87 -15.08 -15.36
CA VAL A 178 2.73 -16.14 -14.37
C VAL A 178 1.38 -15.98 -13.67
N ASP A 179 0.60 -17.05 -13.68
CA ASP A 179 -0.67 -17.17 -12.96
C ASP A 179 -0.43 -17.85 -11.61
N GLU A 180 -0.86 -17.16 -10.55
CA GLU A 180 -0.80 -17.61 -9.18
C GLU A 180 -2.16 -18.12 -8.72
N ARG A 181 -2.15 -19.09 -7.81
CA ARG A 181 -3.38 -19.70 -7.29
C ARG A 181 -4.33 -18.68 -6.64
N LEU A 182 -3.80 -17.55 -6.16
CA LEU A 182 -4.55 -16.45 -5.56
C LEU A 182 -5.12 -15.44 -6.59
N LYS A 183 -5.11 -15.75 -7.89
CA LYS A 183 -5.63 -14.90 -8.98
C LYS A 183 -4.91 -13.55 -9.13
N VAL A 184 -3.62 -13.54 -8.83
CA VAL A 184 -2.73 -12.40 -9.14
C VAL A 184 -1.91 -12.80 -10.35
N MET A 185 -1.97 -12.00 -11.42
CA MET A 185 -1.09 -12.20 -12.57
C MET A 185 0.09 -11.23 -12.47
N ARG A 186 1.31 -11.78 -12.59
CA ARG A 186 2.54 -10.98 -12.64
C ARG A 186 3.28 -11.21 -13.93
N HIS A 187 3.78 -10.12 -14.51
CA HIS A 187 4.76 -10.20 -15.58
C HIS A 187 6.16 -10.11 -14.97
N LEU A 188 6.90 -11.20 -15.01
CA LEU A 188 8.29 -11.22 -14.56
C LEU A 188 9.17 -10.68 -15.69
N GLN A 189 9.54 -9.41 -15.57
CA GLN A 189 10.59 -8.82 -16.39
C GLN A 189 11.94 -9.46 -16.00
N PRO A 190 12.91 -9.56 -16.92
CA PRO A 190 14.24 -9.98 -16.55
C PRO A 190 14.81 -8.92 -15.61
N GLU A 191 14.96 -9.25 -14.33
CA GLU A 191 15.71 -8.39 -13.43
C GLU A 191 17.16 -8.34 -13.93
N ASN A 192 17.67 -7.11 -14.08
CA ASN A 192 19.10 -6.90 -14.26
C ASN A 192 19.81 -7.52 -13.05
N GLN A 193 20.78 -8.38 -13.35
CA GLN A 193 21.79 -8.86 -12.40
C GLN A 193 22.37 -7.73 -11.55
#